data_AF-D9Q2N2-F1
#
_entry.id   AF-D9Q2N2-F1
#
_cell.length_a   1.000
_cell.length_b   1.000
_cell.length_c   1.000
_cell.angle_alpha   90.00
_cell.angle_beta   90.00
_cell.angle_gamma   90.00
#
_symmetry.space_group_name_H-M   'P 1'
#
loop_
_entity.id
_entity.type
_entity.pdbx_description
1 polymer ?
#
loop_
_entity_poly.entity_id
_entity_poly.type
_entity_poly.pdbx_seq_one_letter_code
_entity_poly.pdbx_strand_id
1 'polypeptide(L)'
;MQLIVAEKLRELGFDVSIEHQIDDVHIADVYAQGYDRSLIVEVETGYLPPIFIDRAEEYMEAKIAVKALKYSCAADEFYVATPSYLRLPIPRALLTGATNLNELKVLGSKVRDFFGDKWEALLLNKGSDCKISGAMYVNISKRDIYIVKF
;
A
#
# COMPACT_ATOMS: atom_id res chain seq x y z
N MET A 1 14.75 -3.73 1.62
CA MET A 1 13.94 -2.68 2.26
C MET A 1 13.00 -3.25 3.31
N GLN A 2 12.27 -4.34 3.05
CA GLN A 2 11.39 -4.97 4.05
C GLN A 2 12.09 -5.26 5.39
N LEU A 3 13.37 -5.66 5.38
CA LEU A 3 14.16 -5.84 6.60
C LEU A 3 14.37 -4.57 7.42
N ILE A 4 14.58 -3.42 6.76
CA ILE A 4 14.72 -2.12 7.45
C ILE A 4 13.38 -1.71 8.06
N VAL A 5 12.28 -1.92 7.32
CA VAL A 5 10.91 -1.69 7.83
C VAL A 5 10.63 -2.58 9.04
N ALA A 6 10.96 -3.87 8.95
CA ALA A 6 10.75 -4.83 10.02
C ALA A 6 11.57 -4.49 11.26
N GLU A 7 12.86 -4.16 11.10
CA GLU A 7 13.72 -3.68 12.18
C GLU A 7 13.11 -2.45 12.86
N LYS A 8 12.65 -1.46 12.06
CA LYS A 8 12.05 -0.26 12.61
C LYS A 8 10.77 -0.53 13.40
N LEU A 9 9.91 -1.41 12.91
CA LEU A 9 8.68 -1.78 13.62
C LEU A 9 8.97 -2.54 14.91
N ARG A 10 10.01 -3.38 14.94
CA ARG A 10 10.48 -4.02 16.17
C ARG A 10 11.01 -3.01 17.19
N GLU A 11 11.76 -2.00 16.76
CA GLU A 11 12.19 -0.89 17.63
C GLU A 11 11.00 -0.13 18.23
N LEU A 12 9.90 -0.02 17.48
CA LEU A 12 8.65 0.60 17.93
C LEU A 12 7.79 -0.32 18.82
N GLY A 13 8.28 -1.53 19.14
CA GLY A 13 7.64 -2.46 20.06
C GLY A 13 6.62 -3.42 19.43
N PHE A 14 6.60 -3.55 18.10
CA PHE A 14 5.77 -4.54 17.42
C PHE A 14 6.45 -5.91 17.37
N ASP A 15 5.64 -6.98 17.41
CA ASP A 15 6.05 -8.30 16.93
C ASP A 15 5.89 -8.34 15.41
N VAL A 16 6.92 -8.80 14.68
CA VAL A 16 7.01 -8.58 13.24
C VAL A 16 7.27 -9.88 12.47
N SER A 17 6.48 -10.10 11.44
CA SER A 17 6.60 -11.16 10.45
C SER A 17 6.89 -10.56 9.07
N ILE A 18 7.88 -11.11 8.37
CA ILE A 18 8.20 -10.76 6.98
C ILE A 18 7.64 -11.85 6.09
N GLU A 19 7.15 -11.49 4.90
CA GLU A 19 6.49 -12.44 3.98
C GLU A 19 5.35 -13.18 4.69
N HIS A 20 4.49 -12.40 5.35
CA HIS A 20 3.41 -12.93 6.16
C HIS A 20 2.26 -13.39 5.27
N GLN A 21 1.88 -14.66 5.40
CA GLN A 21 0.76 -15.22 4.65
C GLN A 21 -0.57 -14.70 5.20
N ILE A 22 -1.35 -14.01 4.36
CA ILE A 22 -2.65 -13.44 4.70
C ILE A 22 -3.78 -14.43 4.40
N ASP A 23 -3.70 -15.08 3.24
CA ASP A 23 -4.60 -16.16 2.82
C ASP A 23 -3.85 -17.16 1.91
N ASP A 24 -4.57 -18.02 1.19
CA ASP A 24 -3.97 -19.05 0.33
C ASP A 24 -3.15 -18.47 -0.85
N VAL A 25 -3.33 -17.19 -1.20
CA VAL A 25 -2.79 -16.57 -2.41
C VAL A 25 -2.00 -15.30 -2.11
N HIS A 26 -2.30 -14.61 -1.02
CA HIS A 26 -1.74 -13.31 -0.69
C HIS A 26 -0.70 -13.41 0.42
N ILE A 27 0.50 -12.91 0.13
CA ILE A 27 1.60 -12.75 1.08
C ILE A 27 1.88 -11.25 1.18
N ALA A 28 1.88 -10.72 2.40
CA ALA A 28 2.23 -9.34 2.69
C ALA A 28 3.72 -9.21 2.96
N ASP A 29 4.35 -8.11 2.52
CA ASP A 29 5.80 -7.93 2.66
C ASP A 29 6.22 -7.87 4.13
N VAL A 30 5.48 -7.10 4.94
CA VAL A 30 5.68 -6.99 6.39
C VAL A 30 4.33 -6.92 7.09
N TYR A 31 4.13 -7.79 8.07
CA TYR A 31 3.03 -7.72 9.04
C TYR A 31 3.61 -7.44 10.43
N ALA A 32 2.95 -6.56 11.19
CA ALA A 32 3.37 -6.22 12.54
C ALA A 32 2.17 -6.18 13.49
N GLN A 33 2.27 -6.91 14.60
CA GLN A 33 1.28 -6.97 15.67
C GLN A 33 1.78 -6.20 16.90
N GLY A 34 1.08 -5.14 17.25
CA GLY A 34 1.27 -4.40 18.50
C GLY A 34 0.30 -4.88 19.59
N TYR A 35 0.28 -4.18 20.72
CA TYR A 35 -0.62 -4.52 21.82
C TYR A 35 -2.10 -4.26 21.50
N ASP A 36 -2.40 -3.13 20.84
CA ASP A 36 -3.76 -2.65 20.57
C ASP A 36 -4.13 -2.58 19.08
N ARG A 37 -3.16 -2.82 18.19
CA ARG A 37 -3.34 -2.71 16.74
C ARG A 37 -2.36 -3.57 15.96
N SER A 38 -2.75 -3.91 14.76
CA SER A 38 -1.95 -4.57 13.73
C SER A 38 -1.73 -3.62 12.56
N LEU A 39 -0.62 -3.80 11.83
CA LEU A 39 -0.40 -3.07 10.59
C LEU A 39 0.31 -3.91 9.54
N ILE A 40 -0.06 -3.70 8.28
CA ILE A 40 0.61 -4.27 7.11
C ILE A 40 1.37 -3.16 6.40
N VAL A 41 2.61 -3.45 6.00
CA VAL A 41 3.44 -2.56 5.18
C VAL A 41 3.81 -3.26 3.89
N GLU A 42 3.36 -2.71 2.76
CA GLU A 42 3.76 -3.16 1.42
C GLU A 42 4.94 -2.32 0.92
N VAL A 43 6.01 -2.98 0.48
CA VAL A 43 7.22 -2.35 -0.04
C VAL A 43 7.10 -2.14 -1.54
N GLU A 44 7.30 -0.90 -1.97
CA GLU A 44 7.23 -0.47 -3.35
C GLU A 44 8.52 0.22 -3.78
N THR A 45 9.24 -0.39 -4.73
CA THR A 45 10.53 0.11 -5.23
C THR A 45 10.41 1.00 -6.48
N GLY A 46 9.19 1.22 -6.97
CA GLY A 46 8.95 2.06 -8.15
C GLY A 46 9.06 1.35 -9.49
N TYR A 47 9.04 0.01 -9.51
CA TYR A 47 9.02 -0.72 -10.79
C TYR A 47 7.80 -0.31 -11.63
N LEU A 48 8.09 0.21 -12.82
CA LEU A 48 7.15 0.62 -13.84
C LEU A 48 7.45 -0.17 -15.12
N PRO A 49 6.50 -0.97 -15.64
CA PRO A 49 6.64 -1.61 -16.95
C PRO A 49 6.86 -0.54 -18.04
N PRO A 50 7.85 -0.70 -18.95
CA PRO A 50 8.14 0.28 -19.99
C PRO A 50 6.94 0.64 -20.89
N ILE A 51 6.01 -0.31 -21.07
CA ILE A 51 4.79 -0.12 -21.86
C ILE A 51 3.81 0.91 -21.26
N PHE A 52 3.98 1.28 -19.99
CA PHE A 52 3.12 2.26 -19.29
C PHE A 52 3.86 3.57 -18.98
N ILE A 53 4.98 3.84 -19.64
CA ILE A 53 5.83 5.02 -19.35
C ILE A 53 5.11 6.35 -19.57
N ASP A 54 4.21 6.41 -20.55
CA ASP A 54 3.39 7.58 -20.87
C ASP A 54 2.25 7.82 -19.87
N ARG A 55 1.92 6.82 -19.06
CA ARG A 55 0.88 6.84 -18.02
C ARG A 55 1.44 6.39 -16.66
N ALA A 56 2.70 6.71 -16.40
CA ALA A 56 3.46 6.19 -15.26
C ALA A 56 2.77 6.42 -13.92
N GLU A 57 2.29 7.63 -13.67
CA GLU A 57 1.63 8.01 -12.43
C GLU A 57 0.31 7.26 -12.24
N GLU A 58 -0.46 7.10 -13.32
CA GLU A 58 -1.74 6.38 -13.27
C GLU A 58 -1.54 4.89 -12.98
N TYR A 59 -0.53 4.27 -13.59
CA TYR A 59 -0.17 2.89 -13.31
C TYR A 59 0.25 2.70 -11.86
N MET A 60 1.13 3.57 -11.35
CA MET A 60 1.60 3.48 -9.96
C MET A 60 0.48 3.70 -8.95
N GLU A 61 -0.45 4.62 -9.22
CA GLU A 61 -1.62 4.86 -8.37
C GLU A 61 -2.55 3.65 -8.36
N ALA A 62 -2.85 3.08 -9.54
CA ALA A 62 -3.67 1.88 -9.67
C ALA A 62 -3.02 0.67 -8.99
N LYS A 63 -1.68 0.52 -9.09
CA LYS A 63 -0.93 -0.54 -8.44
C LYS A 63 -1.06 -0.48 -6.91
N ILE A 64 -0.90 0.72 -6.34
CA ILE A 64 -1.07 0.94 -4.90
C ILE A 64 -2.52 0.63 -4.48
N ALA A 65 -3.52 1.03 -5.27
CA ALA A 65 -4.91 0.71 -5.00
C ALA A 65 -5.17 -0.81 -4.97
N VAL A 66 -4.62 -1.56 -5.93
CA VAL A 66 -4.73 -3.03 -5.97
C VAL A 66 -4.06 -3.67 -4.75
N LYS A 67 -2.92 -3.14 -4.28
CA LYS A 67 -2.30 -3.61 -3.04
C LYS A 67 -3.14 -3.32 -1.81
N ALA A 68 -3.67 -2.10 -1.68
CA ALA A 68 -4.59 -1.77 -0.60
C ALA A 68 -5.80 -2.73 -0.59
N LEU A 69 -6.41 -3.01 -1.74
CA LEU A 69 -7.54 -3.96 -1.84
C LEU A 69 -7.20 -5.37 -1.35
N LYS A 70 -5.97 -5.82 -1.58
CA LYS A 70 -5.52 -7.16 -1.16
C LYS A 70 -5.29 -7.25 0.34
N TYR A 71 -4.73 -6.20 0.94
CA TYR A 71 -4.09 -6.31 2.24
C TYR A 71 -4.69 -5.41 3.32
N SER A 72 -5.33 -4.29 2.97
CA SER A 72 -5.72 -3.30 3.98
C SER A 72 -6.81 -3.78 4.94
N CYS A 73 -7.58 -4.80 4.57
CA CYS A 73 -8.62 -5.37 5.44
C CYS A 73 -8.08 -6.47 6.37
N ALA A 74 -6.82 -6.87 6.23
CA ALA A 74 -6.19 -7.90 7.05
C ALA A 74 -5.42 -7.33 8.26
N ALA A 75 -5.42 -6.01 8.43
CA ALA A 75 -4.82 -5.32 9.57
C ALA A 75 -5.56 -4.00 9.87
N ASP A 76 -5.31 -3.42 11.05
CA ASP A 76 -5.94 -2.16 11.47
C ASP A 76 -5.39 -0.94 10.71
N GLU A 77 -4.10 -0.97 10.38
CA GLU A 77 -3.44 0.07 9.58
C GLU A 77 -2.73 -0.53 8.35
N PHE A 78 -2.73 0.20 7.23
CA PHE A 78 -2.02 -0.20 6.02
C PHE A 78 -1.09 0.92 5.56
N TYR A 79 0.18 0.58 5.33
CA TYR A 79 1.21 1.51 4.89
C TYR A 79 1.86 1.06 3.59
N VAL A 80 2.32 2.04 2.81
CA VAL A 80 3.19 1.80 1.67
C VAL A 80 4.59 2.29 2.00
N ALA A 81 5.57 1.38 1.99
CA ALA A 81 6.98 1.72 2.17
C ALA A 81 7.66 1.94 0.81
N THR A 82 8.34 3.07 0.64
CA THR A 82 9.05 3.44 -0.59
C THR A 82 10.47 3.90 -0.28
N PRO A 83 11.43 3.83 -1.22
CA PRO A 83 12.70 4.50 -1.04
C PRO A 83 12.48 6.00 -0.80
N SER A 84 13.20 6.60 0.13
CA SER A 84 13.03 8.02 0.49
C SER A 84 13.23 9.03 -0.65
N TYR A 85 13.94 8.63 -1.72
CA TYR A 85 14.11 9.44 -2.93
C TYR A 85 12.96 9.28 -3.94
N LEU A 86 12.02 8.37 -3.69
CA LEU A 86 10.89 8.06 -4.54
C LEU A 86 9.59 8.44 -3.84
N ARG A 87 8.79 9.29 -4.48
CA ARG A 87 7.43 9.59 -4.04
C ARG A 87 6.45 8.98 -5.03
N LEU A 88 5.64 8.03 -4.56
CA LEU A 88 4.61 7.41 -5.38
C LEU A 88 3.27 8.13 -5.25
N PRO A 89 2.43 8.12 -6.30
CA PRO A 89 1.09 8.68 -6.23
C PRO A 89 0.21 7.80 -5.33
N ILE A 90 -0.17 8.33 -4.16
CA ILE A 90 -1.09 7.66 -3.24
C ILE A 90 -2.52 7.92 -3.68
N PRO A 91 -3.35 6.87 -3.89
CA PRO A 91 -4.73 7.03 -4.33
C PRO A 91 -5.56 7.73 -3.26
N ARG A 92 -5.93 8.99 -3.52
CA ARG A 92 -6.67 9.82 -2.56
C ARG A 92 -8.00 9.22 -2.14
N ALA A 93 -8.67 8.53 -3.06
CA ALA A 93 -9.94 7.86 -2.82
C ALA A 93 -9.90 6.80 -1.69
N LEU A 94 -8.69 6.31 -1.36
CA LEU A 94 -8.44 5.27 -0.35
C LEU A 94 -7.76 5.82 0.90
N LEU A 95 -7.70 7.13 1.09
CA LEU A 95 -7.16 7.70 2.33
C LEU A 95 -8.16 7.56 3.48
N THR A 96 -7.64 7.39 4.70
CA THR A 96 -8.47 7.30 5.91
C THR A 96 -9.43 8.48 6.01
N GLY A 97 -10.74 8.21 6.03
CA GLY A 97 -11.77 9.19 6.40
C GLY A 97 -12.42 10.00 5.27
N ALA A 98 -12.13 9.76 3.99
CA ALA A 98 -12.77 10.50 2.90
C ALA A 98 -12.87 9.71 1.57
N THR A 99 -13.69 8.66 1.51
CA THR A 99 -13.99 8.02 0.22
C THR A 99 -15.03 8.82 -0.55
N ASN A 100 -14.55 9.59 -1.53
CA ASN A 100 -15.40 10.25 -2.52
C ASN A 100 -15.73 9.25 -3.64
N LEU A 101 -17.02 8.93 -3.83
CA LEU A 101 -17.47 7.97 -4.85
C LEU A 101 -17.03 8.34 -6.27
N ASN A 102 -16.90 9.63 -6.59
CA ASN A 102 -16.41 10.04 -7.91
C ASN A 102 -14.90 9.78 -8.06
N GLU A 103 -14.12 10.03 -7.01
CA GLU A 103 -12.68 9.71 -7.01
C GLU A 103 -12.47 8.20 -7.08
N LEU A 104 -13.30 7.41 -6.38
CA LEU A 104 -13.25 5.96 -6.43
C LEU A 104 -13.57 5.42 -7.83
N LYS A 105 -14.53 6.03 -8.55
CA LYS A 105 -14.83 5.69 -9.96
C LYS A 105 -13.68 6.03 -10.90
N VAL A 106 -13.04 7.19 -10.73
CA VAL A 106 -11.87 7.59 -11.53
C VAL A 106 -10.71 6.62 -11.28
N LEU A 107 -10.47 6.26 -10.03
CA LEU A 107 -9.48 5.24 -9.67
C LEU A 107 -9.84 3.87 -10.25
N GLY A 108 -11.13 3.48 -10.21
CA GLY A 108 -11.66 2.27 -10.84
C GLY A 108 -11.33 2.17 -12.32
N SER A 109 -11.51 3.26 -13.07
CA SER A 109 -11.13 3.29 -14.49
C SER A 109 -9.64 3.03 -14.70
N LYS A 110 -8.76 3.63 -13.89
CA LYS A 110 -7.31 3.37 -13.96
C LYS A 110 -6.98 1.92 -13.62
N VAL A 111 -7.60 1.38 -12.56
CA VAL A 111 -7.43 -0.02 -12.17
C VAL A 111 -7.88 -0.97 -13.28
N ARG A 112 -9.01 -0.70 -13.94
CA ARG A 112 -9.46 -1.47 -15.12
C ARG A 112 -8.40 -1.45 -16.21
N ASP A 113 -7.90 -0.27 -16.57
CA ASP A 113 -6.97 -0.11 -17.69
C ASP A 113 -5.67 -0.92 -17.52
N PHE A 114 -5.18 -1.08 -16.29
CA PHE A 114 -3.89 -1.73 -16.01
C PHE A 114 -3.99 -3.15 -15.41
N PHE A 115 -5.09 -3.47 -14.72
CA PHE A 115 -5.25 -4.73 -13.98
C PHE A 115 -6.51 -5.51 -14.38
N GLY A 116 -7.44 -4.89 -15.12
CA GLY A 116 -8.64 -5.53 -15.68
C GLY A 116 -9.91 -5.40 -14.84
N ASP A 117 -11.04 -5.77 -15.45
CA ASP A 117 -12.41 -5.53 -14.92
C ASP A 117 -12.65 -6.15 -13.55
N LYS A 118 -12.04 -7.30 -13.26
CA LYS A 118 -12.15 -7.98 -11.96
C LYS A 118 -11.70 -7.07 -10.82
N TRP A 119 -10.59 -6.35 -11.00
CA TRP A 119 -10.03 -5.48 -9.97
C TRP A 119 -10.80 -4.17 -9.86
N GLU A 120 -11.31 -3.64 -10.96
CA GLU A 120 -12.22 -2.49 -10.90
C GLU A 120 -13.49 -2.83 -10.13
N ALA A 121 -14.15 -3.95 -10.46
CA ALA A 121 -15.37 -4.38 -9.78
C ALA A 121 -15.13 -4.59 -8.27
N LEU A 122 -13.98 -5.16 -7.90
CA LEU A 122 -13.60 -5.31 -6.49
C LEU A 122 -13.37 -3.96 -5.81
N LEU A 123 -12.67 -3.02 -6.47
CA LEU A 123 -12.44 -1.67 -5.96
C LEU A 123 -13.76 -0.93 -5.73
N LEU A 124 -14.69 -0.96 -6.68
CA LEU A 124 -15.95 -0.24 -6.57
C LEU A 124 -16.86 -0.83 -5.48
N ASN A 125 -16.70 -2.12 -5.18
CA ASN A 125 -17.48 -2.80 -4.15
C ASN A 125 -16.88 -2.62 -2.75
N LYS A 126 -15.55 -2.77 -2.61
CA LYS A 126 -14.86 -2.81 -1.31
C LYS A 126 -13.98 -1.59 -1.02
N GLY A 127 -13.81 -0.69 -1.97
CA GLY A 127 -12.85 0.42 -1.85
C GLY A 127 -13.16 1.39 -0.73
N SER A 128 -14.42 1.49 -0.28
CA SER A 128 -14.79 2.26 0.92
C SER A 128 -14.28 1.66 2.23
N ASP A 129 -14.03 0.36 2.24
CA ASP A 129 -13.53 -0.38 3.40
C ASP A 129 -12.00 -0.42 3.39
N CYS A 130 -11.39 -0.19 2.22
CA CYS A 130 -9.95 -0.13 2.05
C CYS A 130 -9.39 1.24 2.43
N LYS A 131 -8.35 1.24 3.25
CA LYS A 131 -7.73 2.47 3.76
C LYS A 131 -6.22 2.38 3.65
N ILE A 132 -5.60 3.48 3.24
CA ILE A 132 -4.17 3.71 3.33
C ILE A 132 -3.96 4.65 4.51
N SER A 133 -3.39 4.11 5.58
CA SER A 133 -3.16 4.81 6.85
C SER A 133 -1.94 5.72 6.79
N GLY A 134 -1.00 5.43 5.88
CA GLY A 134 0.19 6.26 5.73
C GLY A 134 1.21 5.73 4.72
N ALA A 135 2.36 6.38 4.72
CA ALA A 135 3.52 6.01 3.93
C ALA A 135 4.79 5.98 4.79
N MET A 136 5.71 5.09 4.45
CA MET A 136 7.03 4.98 5.07
C MET A 136 8.11 5.29 4.02
N TYR A 137 8.87 6.35 4.23
CA TYR A 137 9.97 6.75 3.35
C TYR A 137 11.29 6.22 3.91
N VAL A 138 11.83 5.19 3.27
CA VAL A 138 12.99 4.44 3.75
C VAL A 138 14.28 5.04 3.19
N ASN A 139 15.11 5.59 4.06
CA ASN A 139 16.48 5.93 3.74
C ASN A 139 17.33 4.66 3.80
N ILE A 140 17.57 4.04 2.64
CA ILE A 140 18.26 2.75 2.53
C ILE A 140 19.70 2.84 3.05
N SER A 141 20.41 3.92 2.73
CA SER A 141 21.81 4.12 3.13
C SER A 141 21.97 4.31 4.63
N LYS A 142 21.04 5.05 5.26
CA LYS A 142 21.06 5.32 6.71
C LYS A 142 20.30 4.29 7.54
N ARG A 143 19.55 3.38 6.88
CA ARG A 143 18.60 2.44 7.52
C ARG A 143 17.59 3.15 8.43
N ASP A 144 17.15 4.32 8.00
CA ASP A 144 16.22 5.15 8.74
C ASP A 144 14.89 5.27 8.00
N ILE A 145 13.80 5.53 8.72
CA ILE A 145 12.45 5.60 8.15
C ILE A 145 11.74 6.86 8.64
N TYR A 146 11.28 7.66 7.68
CA TYR A 146 10.36 8.75 7.93
C TYR A 146 8.92 8.28 7.68
N ILE A 147 8.08 8.32 8.71
CA ILE A 147 6.69 7.84 8.67
C ILE A 147 5.74 9.03 8.55
N VAL A 148 4.82 8.97 7.58
CA VAL A 148 3.75 9.94 7.39
C VAL A 148 2.41 9.22 7.56
N LYS A 149 1.56 9.71 8.47
CA LYS A 149 0.16 9.26 8.60
C LYS A 149 -0.75 10.18 7.80
N PHE A 150 -1.80 9.62 7.19
CA PHE A 150 -2.80 10.35 6.41
C PHE A 150 -4.06 10.62 7.22
#